data_AF-A0A920V644-F1
#
_entry.id   AF-A0A920V644-F1
#
_cell.length_a   1.000
_cell.length_b   1.000
_cell.length_c   1.000
_cell.angle_alpha   90.00
_cell.angle_beta   90.00
_cell.angle_gamma   90.00
#
_symmetry.space_group_name_H-M   'P 1'
#
loop_
_entity.id
_entity.type
_entity.pdbx_description
1 polymer ?
#
loop_
_entity_poly.entity_id
_entity_poly.type
_entity_poly.pdbx_seq_one_letter_code
_entity_poly.pdbx_strand_id
1 'polypeptide(L)'
;MKLDIDPEQVKGFLEKQEAESLYKFAKKYSAEGPCLEIGSYCGKSAVYLGTAVKENNQILYSIDHHKGSEEQQPGEEFFDPDLLDETGKGINTLPFFLDTLDKANLRGECNSDYFFLR
;
A
#
# COMPACT_ATOMS: atom_id res chain seq x y z
N MET A 1 6.11 9.54 -14.01
CA MET A 1 6.20 8.81 -12.74
C MET A 1 7.41 7.91 -12.80
N LYS A 2 8.31 8.01 -11.83
CA LYS A 2 9.43 7.09 -11.66
C LYS A 2 9.18 6.31 -10.37
N LEU A 3 8.81 5.04 -10.49
CA LEU A 3 8.66 4.13 -9.35
C LEU A 3 10.00 3.43 -9.10
N ASP A 4 10.32 3.19 -7.83
CA ASP A 4 11.57 2.51 -7.44
C ASP A 4 11.48 0.98 -7.60
N ILE A 5 10.26 0.44 -7.74
CA ILE A 5 9.99 -0.98 -7.99
C ILE A 5 8.99 -1.15 -9.13
N ASP A 6 8.94 -2.37 -9.68
CA ASP A 6 7.88 -2.78 -10.60
C ASP A 6 6.60 -3.12 -9.81
N PRO A 7 5.53 -2.31 -9.93
CA PRO A 7 4.30 -2.53 -9.17
C PRO A 7 3.55 -3.81 -9.56
N GLU A 8 3.83 -4.41 -10.73
CA GLU A 8 3.26 -5.70 -11.11
C GLU A 8 3.84 -6.87 -10.29
N GLN A 9 4.93 -6.65 -9.55
CA GLN A 9 5.47 -7.61 -8.59
C GLN A 9 4.79 -7.54 -7.22
N VAL A 10 3.91 -6.55 -7.00
CA VAL A 10 3.19 -6.36 -5.74
C VAL A 10 1.78 -6.94 -5.87
N LYS A 11 1.42 -7.89 -5.00
CA LYS A 11 0.07 -8.45 -4.95
C LYS A 11 -0.96 -7.34 -4.70
N GLY A 12 -2.05 -7.32 -5.47
CA GLY A 12 -3.13 -6.36 -5.27
C GLY A 12 -3.96 -6.13 -6.52
N PHE A 13 -5.09 -5.44 -6.32
CA PHE A 13 -6.10 -5.18 -7.34
C PHE A 13 -6.04 -3.70 -7.71
N LEU A 14 -5.28 -3.40 -8.76
CA LEU A 14 -5.19 -2.04 -9.28
C LEU A 14 -4.75 -2.07 -10.74
N GLU A 15 -5.62 -1.60 -11.62
CA GLU A 15 -5.32 -1.50 -13.04
C GLU A 15 -4.37 -0.33 -13.32
N LYS A 16 -3.55 -0.46 -14.36
CA LYS A 16 -2.51 0.53 -14.65
C LYS A 16 -3.07 1.96 -14.82
N GLN A 17 -4.19 2.10 -15.52
CA GLN A 17 -4.82 3.41 -15.77
C GLN A 17 -5.40 4.04 -14.49
N GLU A 18 -5.91 3.19 -13.58
CA GLU A 18 -6.38 3.61 -12.26
C GLU A 18 -5.20 4.06 -11.41
N ALA A 19 -4.10 3.31 -11.44
CA ALA A 19 -2.88 3.64 -10.73
C ALA A 19 -2.24 4.96 -11.20
N GLU A 20 -2.22 5.20 -12.51
CA GLU A 20 -1.79 6.48 -13.09
C GLU A 20 -2.69 7.64 -12.65
N SER A 21 -4.00 7.39 -12.55
CA SER A 21 -4.96 8.37 -12.05
C SER A 21 -4.75 8.67 -10.56
N LEU A 22 -4.54 7.64 -9.74
CA LEU A 22 -4.21 7.78 -8.31
C LEU A 22 -2.94 8.61 -8.13
N TYR A 23 -1.86 8.28 -8.83
CA TYR A 23 -0.61 9.04 -8.79
C TYR A 23 -0.84 10.52 -9.16
N LYS A 24 -1.57 10.77 -10.25
CA LYS A 24 -1.85 12.14 -10.72
C LYS A 24 -2.60 12.96 -9.67
N PHE A 25 -3.66 12.41 -9.09
CA PHE A 25 -4.47 13.13 -8.10
C PHE A 25 -3.75 13.28 -6.76
N ALA A 26 -3.04 12.25 -6.29
CA ALA A 26 -2.22 12.32 -5.09
C ALA A 26 -1.13 13.40 -5.23
N LYS A 27 -0.43 13.46 -6.37
CA LYS A 27 0.56 14.52 -6.64
C LYS A 27 -0.08 15.91 -6.68
N LYS A 28 -1.28 16.03 -7.22
CA LYS A 28 -1.98 17.33 -7.26
C LYS A 28 -2.34 17.81 -5.85
N TYR A 29 -3.02 16.97 -5.07
CA TYR A 29 -3.59 17.37 -3.79
C TYR A 29 -2.60 17.32 -2.63
N SER A 30 -1.51 16.57 -2.76
CA SER A 30 -0.41 16.66 -1.78
C SER A 30 0.32 18.00 -1.80
N ALA A 31 0.06 18.88 -2.77
CA ALA A 31 0.54 20.26 -2.68
C ALA A 31 -0.15 21.05 -1.53
N GLU A 32 -1.31 20.59 -1.06
CA GLU A 32 -2.14 21.27 -0.05
C GLU A 32 -2.01 20.64 1.34
N GLY A 33 -1.54 19.38 1.45
CA GLY A 33 -1.40 18.68 2.72
C GLY A 33 -1.13 17.18 2.57
N PRO A 34 -1.11 16.43 3.67
CA PRO A 34 -0.91 14.98 3.63
C PRO A 34 -2.07 14.25 2.95
N CYS A 35 -1.81 13.03 2.47
CA CYS A 35 -2.83 12.15 1.91
C CYS A 35 -3.14 10.98 2.84
N LEU A 36 -4.34 10.41 2.71
CA LEU A 36 -4.79 9.23 3.43
C LEU A 36 -5.25 8.16 2.44
N GLU A 37 -4.78 6.94 2.63
CA GLU A 37 -5.23 5.70 2.00
C GLU A 37 -5.92 4.83 3.05
N ILE A 38 -7.07 4.26 2.71
CA ILE A 38 -7.81 3.30 3.54
C ILE A 38 -7.92 2.01 2.74
N GLY A 39 -7.34 0.93 3.27
CA GLY A 39 -7.13 -0.32 2.54
C GLY A 39 -5.83 -0.26 1.74
N SER A 40 -4.81 -0.95 2.24
CA SER A 40 -3.45 -0.94 1.68
C SER A 40 -3.03 -2.31 1.16
N TYR A 41 -3.64 -3.38 1.67
CA TYR A 41 -3.37 -4.76 1.29
C TYR A 41 -1.86 -5.06 1.33
N CYS A 42 -1.24 -5.40 0.19
CA CYS A 42 0.20 -5.61 0.07
C CYS A 42 0.96 -4.39 -0.48
N GLY A 43 0.28 -3.26 -0.69
CA GLY A 43 0.91 -1.96 -0.98
C GLY A 43 0.99 -1.54 -2.45
N LYS A 44 0.26 -2.20 -3.37
CA LYS A 44 0.32 -1.86 -4.80
C LYS A 44 -0.05 -0.40 -5.04
N SER A 45 -1.17 0.07 -4.51
CA SER A 45 -1.59 1.49 -4.57
C SER A 45 -0.67 2.41 -3.78
N ALA A 46 -0.20 1.98 -2.61
CA ALA A 46 0.69 2.75 -1.74
C ALA A 46 2.00 3.14 -2.46
N VAL A 47 2.54 2.29 -3.35
CA VAL A 47 3.72 2.63 -4.17
C VAL A 47 3.46 3.84 -5.06
N TYR A 48 2.30 3.90 -5.71
CA TYR A 48 1.92 5.04 -6.57
C TYR A 48 1.63 6.30 -5.75
N LEU A 49 0.83 6.17 -4.70
CA LEU A 49 0.44 7.28 -3.83
C LEU A 49 1.65 7.85 -3.10
N GLY A 50 2.47 7.00 -2.48
CA GLY A 50 3.67 7.41 -1.74
C GLY A 50 4.68 8.08 -2.65
N THR A 51 4.95 7.52 -3.83
CA THR A 51 5.84 8.18 -4.81
C THR A 51 5.32 9.57 -5.21
N ALA A 52 4.01 9.71 -5.44
CA ALA A 52 3.40 10.98 -5.81
C ALA A 52 3.49 12.03 -4.69
N VAL A 53 3.21 11.61 -3.46
CA VAL A 53 3.19 12.45 -2.25
C VAL A 53 4.61 12.90 -1.88
N LYS A 54 5.59 12.01 -2.02
CA LYS A 54 7.02 12.28 -1.79
C LYS A 54 7.57 13.40 -2.68
N GLU A 55 7.06 13.55 -3.90
CA GLU A 55 7.46 14.64 -4.80
C GLU A 55 7.11 16.05 -4.28
N ASN A 56 6.14 16.16 -3.38
CA ASN A 56 5.77 17.40 -2.71
C ASN A 56 6.29 17.48 -1.27
N ASN A 57 7.19 16.59 -0.85
CA ASN A 57 7.67 16.45 0.53
C ASN A 57 6.52 16.30 1.55
N GLN A 58 5.46 15.61 1.18
CA GLN A 58 4.31 15.31 2.06
C GLN A 58 4.36 13.89 2.60
N ILE A 59 3.37 13.57 3.45
CA ILE A 59 3.21 12.27 4.10
C ILE A 59 1.97 11.57 3.56
N LEU A 60 2.10 10.27 3.29
CA LEU A 60 0.96 9.37 3.04
C LEU A 60 0.69 8.58 4.33
N TYR A 61 -0.53 8.70 4.85
CA TYR A 61 -1.03 7.80 5.87
C TYR A 61 -1.73 6.65 5.17
N SER A 62 -1.33 5.41 5.45
CA SER A 62 -1.97 4.22 4.89
C SER A 62 -2.48 3.36 6.04
N ILE A 63 -3.79 3.11 6.06
CA ILE A 63 -4.48 2.45 7.17
C ILE A 63 -5.14 1.17 6.67
N ASP A 64 -4.75 0.05 7.28
CA ASP A 64 -5.33 -1.26 7.04
C ASP A 64 -5.13 -2.12 8.30
N HIS A 65 -6.08 -3.01 8.58
CA HIS A 65 -5.93 -4.00 9.65
C HIS A 65 -5.11 -5.22 9.20
N HIS A 66 -4.83 -5.35 7.89
CA HIS A 66 -4.00 -6.36 7.26
C HIS A 66 -4.46 -7.82 7.44
N LYS A 67 -5.74 -7.99 7.78
CA LYS A 67 -6.39 -9.32 7.97
C LYS A 67 -7.28 -9.74 6.81
N GLY A 68 -7.30 -8.94 5.75
CA GLY A 68 -8.17 -9.13 4.60
C GLY A 68 -9.64 -8.78 4.86
N SER A 69 -10.37 -8.48 3.79
CA SER A 69 -11.83 -8.39 3.81
C SER A 69 -12.48 -9.78 3.89
N GLU A 70 -13.82 -9.83 4.03
CA GLU A 70 -14.57 -11.10 4.05
C GLU A 70 -14.30 -11.92 2.79
N GLU A 71 -14.30 -11.29 1.62
CA GLU A 71 -14.09 -11.97 0.33
C GLU A 71 -12.64 -12.49 0.10
N GLN A 72 -11.71 -12.18 1.00
CA GLN A 72 -10.32 -12.61 0.95
C GLN A 72 -10.00 -13.75 1.92
N GLN A 73 -10.98 -14.25 2.67
CA GLN A 73 -10.78 -15.32 3.64
C GLN A 73 -10.71 -16.71 3.00
N PRO A 74 -10.09 -17.71 3.65
CA PRO A 74 -10.01 -19.07 3.11
C PRO A 74 -11.37 -19.64 2.66
N GLY A 75 -11.46 -20.00 1.38
CA GLY A 75 -12.69 -20.52 0.77
C GLY A 75 -13.49 -19.50 -0.06
N GLU A 76 -13.13 -18.22 0.00
CA GLU A 76 -13.77 -17.14 -0.74
C GLU A 76 -13.07 -16.84 -2.09
N GLU A 77 -13.73 -16.07 -2.95
CA GLU A 77 -13.32 -15.84 -4.35
C GLU A 77 -11.94 -15.18 -4.48
N PHE A 78 -11.60 -14.23 -3.61
CA PHE A 78 -10.35 -13.48 -3.67
C PHE A 78 -9.29 -13.99 -2.69
N PHE A 79 -9.46 -15.21 -2.17
CA PHE A 79 -8.47 -15.82 -1.29
C PHE A 79 -7.16 -16.10 -2.03
N ASP A 80 -6.06 -15.57 -1.49
CA ASP A 80 -4.70 -15.85 -1.95
C ASP A 80 -3.99 -16.76 -0.93
N PRO A 81 -3.70 -18.03 -1.26
CA PRO A 81 -3.08 -18.96 -0.33
C PRO A 81 -1.66 -18.56 0.09
N ASP A 82 -0.98 -17.70 -0.68
CA ASP A 82 0.36 -17.20 -0.32
C ASP A 82 0.30 -16.19 0.85
N LEU A 83 -0.87 -15.65 1.15
CA LEU A 83 -1.10 -14.66 2.20
C LEU A 83 -1.68 -15.28 3.47
N LEU A 84 -1.85 -16.59 3.52
CA LEU A 84 -2.41 -17.28 4.67
C LEU A 84 -1.59 -16.99 5.93
N ASP A 85 -2.27 -16.66 7.02
CA ASP A 85 -1.62 -16.41 8.30
C ASP A 85 -1.12 -17.70 8.97
N GLU A 86 -0.30 -17.56 10.01
CA GLU A 86 0.25 -18.70 10.76
C GLU A 86 -0.82 -19.58 11.43
N THR A 87 -2.03 -19.05 11.65
CA THR A 87 -3.14 -19.79 12.25
C THR A 87 -3.90 -20.64 11.24
N GLY A 88 -3.72 -20.36 9.95
CA GLY A 88 -4.44 -20.99 8.84
C GLY A 88 -5.92 -20.59 8.76
N LYS A 89 -6.38 -19.58 9.52
CA LYS A 89 -7.80 -19.20 9.61
C LYS A 89 -8.15 -17.90 8.88
N GLY A 90 -7.14 -17.15 8.45
CA GLY A 90 -7.31 -15.91 7.72
C GLY A 90 -6.02 -15.57 6.97
N ILE A 91 -5.94 -14.34 6.46
CA ILE A 91 -4.75 -13.85 5.77
C ILE A 91 -4.01 -12.82 6.63
N ASN A 92 -2.72 -12.62 6.34
CA ASN A 92 -1.90 -11.55 6.90
C ASN A 92 -1.09 -10.85 5.82
N THR A 93 -1.50 -9.64 5.43
CA THR A 93 -0.83 -8.88 4.37
C THR A 93 0.25 -7.93 4.87
N LEU A 94 0.36 -7.74 6.19
CA LEU A 94 1.29 -6.77 6.78
C LEU A 94 2.77 -7.05 6.41
N PRO A 95 3.29 -8.30 6.46
CA PRO A 95 4.68 -8.56 6.11
C PRO A 95 4.99 -8.18 4.65
N PHE A 96 4.06 -8.48 3.73
CA PHE A 96 4.18 -8.15 2.31
C PHE A 96 4.12 -6.65 2.08
N PHE A 97 3.23 -5.95 2.79
CA PHE A 97 3.15 -4.50 2.74
C PHE A 97 4.45 -3.83 3.18
N LEU A 98 5.02 -4.26 4.31
CA LEU A 98 6.27 -3.70 4.82
C LEU A 98 7.45 -3.94 3.86
N ASP A 99 7.54 -5.14 3.28
CA ASP A 99 8.56 -5.48 2.28
C ASP A 99 8.42 -4.61 1.01
N THR A 100 7.18 -4.39 0.53
CA THR A 100 6.91 -3.46 -0.59
C THR A 100 7.43 -2.06 -0.30
N LEU A 101 7.17 -1.53 0.90
CA LEU A 101 7.57 -0.17 1.28
C LEU A 101 9.09 -0.03 1.42
N ASP A 102 9.75 -1.05 1.96
CA ASP A 102 11.21 -1.11 2.08
C ASP A 102 11.85 -1.09 0.69
N LYS A 103 11.37 -1.96 -0.23
CA LYS A 103 11.89 -2.02 -1.61
C LYS A 103 11.62 -0.73 -2.39
N ALA A 104 10.49 -0.08 -2.12
CA ALA A 104 10.11 1.19 -2.77
C ALA A 104 10.77 2.43 -2.15
N ASN A 105 11.56 2.30 -1.07
CA ASN A 105 12.11 3.43 -0.30
C ASN A 105 11.04 4.45 0.14
N LEU A 106 9.88 3.95 0.58
CA LEU A 106 8.72 4.75 1.02
C LEU A 106 8.41 4.60 2.51
N ARG A 107 9.26 3.87 3.25
CA ARG A 107 9.12 3.74 4.69
C ARG A 107 9.52 5.05 5.35
N GLY A 108 8.60 5.63 6.12
CA GLY A 108 8.88 6.83 6.90
C GLY A 108 9.80 6.54 8.09
N GLU A 109 10.45 7.58 8.60
CA GLU A 109 11.18 7.50 9.87
C GLU A 109 10.17 7.35 11.02
N CYS A 110 10.24 6.23 11.73
CA CYS A 110 9.44 5.98 12.92
C CYS A 110 10.02 6.78 14.10
N ASN A 111 9.61 8.04 14.24
CA ASN A 111 9.82 8.81 15.46
C ASN A 111 8.53 8.72 16.28
N SER A 112 8.50 7.81 17.26
CA SER A 112 7.40 7.47 18.18
C SER A 112 6.26 6.62 17.58
N ASP A 113 6.15 5.38 18.09
CA ASP A 113 5.00 4.46 18.25
C ASP A 113 3.90 4.33 17.16
N TYR A 114 4.04 4.95 15.99
CA TYR A 114 3.10 4.86 14.88
C TYR A 114 3.87 4.69 13.55
N PHE A 115 3.40 3.77 12.70
CA PHE A 115 3.94 3.55 11.37
C PHE A 115 3.62 4.76 10.47
N PHE A 116 4.64 5.44 9.94
CA PHE A 116 4.52 6.52 8.96
C PHE A 116 5.09 6.07 7.61
N LEU A 117 4.46 6.47 6.49
CA LEU A 117 5.03 6.35 5.14
C LEU A 117 5.42 7.74 4.63
N ARG A 118 6.63 7.85 4.06
CA ARG A 118 7.13 9.08 3.43
C ARG A 118 7.37 8.86 1.96
#